data_AF-A0A453BUR9-F1
#
_entry.id   AF-A0A453BUR9-F1
#
_cell.length_a   1.000
_cell.length_b   1.000
_cell.length_c   1.000
_cell.angle_alpha   90.00
_cell.angle_beta   90.00
_cell.angle_gamma   90.00
#
_symmetry.space_group_name_H-M   'P 1'
#
loop_
_entity.id
_entity.type
_entity.pdbx_description
1 polymer ?
#
loop_
_entity_poly.entity_id
_entity_poly.type
_entity_poly.pdbx_seq_one_letter_code
_entity_poly.pdbx_strand_id
1 'polypeptide(L)'
;MKFYSSCYQVTLSLAAKAYANSLPLCKETFFSSQMDDELVLRYQNLMKESSKLPLFDLRKLNASLPVPSATDGTLEILVMGASNDFIVDAEGLSETARFYNVQPVCVKGVAHDMMLDCSWEKGAAIILSWLDKLAPRSA
;
A
#
# COMPACT_ATOMS: atom_id res chain seq x y z
N MET A 1 19.44 14.57 -0.90
CA MET A 1 18.76 15.20 0.25
C MET A 1 17.22 15.01 0.27
N LYS A 2 16.63 14.16 -0.60
CA LYS A 2 15.19 13.79 -0.52
C LYS A 2 14.95 12.46 0.21
N PHE A 3 15.84 11.47 0.07
CA PHE A 3 15.75 10.16 0.72
C PHE A 3 15.66 10.21 2.26
N TYR A 4 16.46 11.04 2.92
CA TYR A 4 16.42 11.22 4.38
C TYR A 4 15.10 11.83 4.87
N SER A 5 14.44 12.66 4.05
CA SER A 5 13.16 13.30 4.39
C SER A 5 12.01 12.29 4.35
N SER A 6 11.97 11.44 3.32
CA SER A 6 10.90 10.45 3.14
C SER A 6 10.94 9.37 4.22
N CYS A 7 12.11 8.80 4.53
CA CYS A 7 12.22 7.77 5.60
C CYS A 7 11.88 8.32 6.98
N TYR A 8 12.26 9.57 7.27
CA TYR A 8 11.88 10.27 8.49
C TYR A 8 10.36 10.49 8.58
N GLN A 9 9.72 10.96 7.50
CA GLN A 9 8.27 11.17 7.46
C GLN A 9 7.49 9.85 7.53
N VAL A 10 7.95 8.76 6.90
CA VAL A 10 7.35 7.42 7.02
C VAL A 10 7.45 6.93 8.47
N THR A 11 8.61 7.09 9.10
CA THR A 11 8.81 6.73 10.51
C THR A 11 7.92 7.57 11.44
N LEU A 12 7.85 8.88 11.24
CA LEU A 12 7.01 9.78 12.03
C LEU A 12 5.52 9.46 11.83
N SER A 13 5.09 9.26 10.58
CA SER A 13 3.70 8.97 10.27
C SER A 13 3.30 7.61 10.84
N LEU A 14 3.99 6.53 10.50
CA LEU A 14 3.57 5.16 10.82
C LEU A 14 4.03 4.68 12.19
N ALA A 15 5.32 4.87 12.53
CA ALA A 15 5.87 4.35 13.79
C ALA A 15 5.41 5.19 14.99
N ALA A 16 5.34 6.52 14.85
CA ALA A 16 4.81 7.40 15.88
C ALA A 16 3.28 7.65 15.76
N LYS A 17 2.62 7.05 14.76
CA LYS A 17 1.18 7.21 14.47
C LYS A 17 0.74 8.69 14.35
N ALA A 18 1.62 9.57 13.89
CA ALA A 18 1.31 10.99 13.81
C ALA A 18 0.18 11.28 12.79
N TYR A 19 -0.04 10.41 11.79
CA TYR A 19 -1.20 10.49 10.89
C TYR A 19 -2.53 10.52 11.65
N ALA A 20 -2.58 9.89 12.83
CA ALA A 20 -3.78 9.84 13.63
C ALA A 20 -4.18 11.26 14.03
N ASN A 21 -3.25 12.12 14.43
CA ASN A 21 -3.61 13.42 14.99
C ASN A 21 -3.43 14.60 14.02
N SER A 22 -3.08 14.35 12.75
CA SER A 22 -2.81 15.38 11.75
C SER A 22 -3.45 15.03 10.43
N LEU A 23 -4.47 15.80 10.02
CA LEU A 23 -5.17 15.59 8.75
C LEU A 23 -4.23 15.73 7.54
N PRO A 24 -3.37 16.77 7.43
CA PRO A 24 -2.44 16.88 6.31
C PRO A 24 -1.48 15.67 6.23
N LEU A 25 -1.00 15.20 7.37
CA LEU A 25 -0.09 14.04 7.40
C LEU A 25 -0.82 12.74 7.05
N CYS A 26 -2.06 12.57 7.51
CA CYS A 26 -2.91 11.45 7.10
C CYS A 26 -3.13 11.44 5.59
N LYS A 27 -3.46 12.60 5.02
CA LYS A 27 -3.64 12.76 3.59
C LYS A 27 -2.37 12.43 2.82
N GLU A 28 -1.24 13.05 3.16
CA GLU A 28 0.06 12.81 2.51
C GLU A 28 0.50 11.34 2.58
N THR A 29 0.20 10.67 3.70
CA THR A 29 0.63 9.28 3.92
C THR A 29 -0.22 8.29 3.13
N PHE A 30 -1.55 8.47 3.09
CA PHE A 30 -2.47 7.42 2.64
C PHE A 30 -3.23 7.75 1.35
N PHE A 31 -3.46 9.03 1.04
CA PHE A 31 -4.43 9.46 0.05
C PHE A 31 -3.84 10.40 -1.00
N SER A 32 -4.46 10.45 -2.18
CA SER A 32 -4.08 11.41 -3.21
C SER A 32 -4.39 12.84 -2.75
N SER A 33 -3.58 13.81 -3.20
CA SER A 33 -3.77 15.22 -2.86
C SER A 33 -5.15 15.78 -3.20
N GLN A 34 -5.82 15.17 -4.18
CA GLN A 34 -7.16 15.50 -4.68
C GLN A 34 -8.29 14.97 -3.80
N MET A 35 -8.00 14.13 -2.80
CA MET A 35 -9.02 13.56 -1.93
C MET A 35 -9.78 14.66 -1.18
N ASP A 36 -11.07 14.47 -0.91
CA ASP A 36 -11.84 15.40 -0.08
C ASP A 36 -11.37 15.33 1.37
N ASP A 37 -11.10 16.48 2.01
CA ASP A 37 -10.67 16.56 3.40
C ASP A 37 -11.73 16.00 4.37
N GLU A 38 -13.03 16.11 4.06
CA GLU A 38 -14.09 15.52 4.88
C GLU A 38 -14.03 13.99 4.86
N LEU A 39 -13.74 13.40 3.69
CA LEU A 39 -13.54 11.95 3.56
C LEU A 39 -12.27 11.50 4.27
N VAL A 40 -11.16 12.24 4.11
CA VAL A 40 -9.90 11.95 4.81
C VAL A 40 -10.12 12.01 6.32
N LEU A 41 -10.84 13.00 6.83
CA LEU A 41 -11.13 13.13 8.27
C LEU A 41 -11.96 11.94 8.77
N ARG A 42 -12.97 11.52 8.00
CA ARG A 42 -13.77 10.34 8.32
C ARG A 42 -12.90 9.08 8.39
N TYR A 43 -12.06 8.84 7.39
CA TYR A 43 -11.17 7.66 7.37
C TYR A 43 -10.11 7.72 8.47
N GLN A 44 -9.53 8.90 8.73
CA GLN A 44 -8.59 9.09 9.84
C GLN A 44 -9.22 8.71 11.19
N ASN A 45 -10.49 9.08 11.43
CA ASN A 45 -11.19 8.71 12.65
C ASN A 45 -11.37 7.19 12.78
N LEU A 46 -11.71 6.50 11.70
CA LEU A 46 -11.77 5.03 11.69
C LEU A 46 -10.39 4.41 11.94
N MET A 47 -9.31 4.97 11.36
CA MET A 47 -7.95 4.50 11.59
C MET A 47 -7.51 4.68 13.05
N LYS A 48 -7.83 5.81 13.69
CA LYS A 48 -7.58 6.05 15.13
C LYS A 48 -8.19 4.97 16.01
N GLU A 49 -9.40 4.54 15.67
CA GLU A 49 -10.19 3.59 16.45
C GLU A 49 -9.79 2.12 16.21
N SER A 50 -9.07 1.83 15.13
CA SER A 50 -8.78 0.46 14.69
C SER A 50 -7.97 -0.37 15.69
N SER A 51 -6.72 0.03 15.99
CA SER A 51 -5.82 -0.72 16.86
C SER A 51 -4.85 0.20 17.60
N LYS A 52 -4.64 -0.11 18.88
CA LYS A 52 -3.66 0.60 19.73
C LYS A 52 -2.23 0.14 19.48
N LEU A 53 -2.01 -1.03 18.87
CA LEU A 53 -0.67 -1.54 18.57
C LEU A 53 0.01 -0.71 17.46
N PRO A 54 1.33 -0.45 17.54
CA PRO A 54 2.09 0.17 16.45
C PRO A 54 1.84 -0.55 15.12
N LEU A 55 1.74 0.20 14.02
CA LEU A 55 1.58 -0.41 12.68
C LEU A 55 2.78 -1.30 12.33
N PHE A 56 3.98 -0.92 12.78
CA PHE A 56 5.21 -1.66 12.58
C PHE A 56 5.95 -1.90 13.90
N ASP A 57 6.10 -3.18 14.27
CA ASP A 57 7.03 -3.62 15.30
C ASP A 57 8.28 -4.17 14.61
N LEU A 58 9.30 -3.33 14.47
CA LEU A 58 10.54 -3.68 13.77
C LEU A 58 11.28 -4.86 14.42
N ARG A 59 11.12 -5.09 15.74
CA ARG A 59 11.76 -6.23 16.42
C ARG A 59 11.09 -7.52 16.01
N LYS A 60 9.75 -7.55 15.99
CA LYS A 60 9.00 -8.71 15.51
C LYS A 60 9.24 -8.99 14.04
N LEU A 61 9.28 -7.94 13.21
CA LEU A 61 9.59 -8.07 11.78
C LEU A 61 10.97 -8.68 11.59
N ASN A 62 12.00 -8.17 12.26
CA ASN A 62 13.36 -8.68 12.15
C ASN A 62 13.46 -10.15 12.64
N ALA A 63 12.73 -10.51 13.69
CA ALA A 63 12.68 -11.88 14.20
C ALA A 63 11.97 -12.86 13.26
N SER A 64 11.16 -12.36 12.31
CA SER A 64 10.45 -13.17 11.31
C SER A 64 11.25 -13.45 10.04
N LEU A 65 12.48 -12.94 9.94
CA LEU A 65 13.37 -13.15 8.80
C LEU A 65 14.24 -14.41 8.98
N PRO A 66 14.58 -15.13 7.88
CA PRO A 66 14.20 -14.83 6.49
C PRO A 66 12.76 -15.24 6.16
N VAL A 67 12.13 -14.51 5.23
CA VAL A 67 10.82 -14.87 4.71
C VAL A 67 10.93 -16.19 3.93
N PRO A 68 10.09 -17.21 4.22
CA PRO A 68 10.07 -18.47 3.49
C PRO A 68 9.83 -18.28 1.99
N SER A 69 10.32 -19.20 1.15
CA SER A 69 10.16 -19.11 -0.32
C SER A 69 8.70 -18.95 -0.76
N ALA A 70 8.51 -18.14 -1.78
CA ALA A 70 7.22 -17.69 -2.26
C ALA A 70 6.55 -18.75 -3.16
N THR A 71 5.85 -19.70 -2.54
CA THR A 71 4.98 -20.69 -3.18
C THR A 71 5.67 -21.80 -3.99
N ASP A 72 4.96 -22.89 -4.22
CA ASP A 72 5.35 -24.03 -5.06
C ASP A 72 4.92 -23.87 -6.53
N GLY A 73 4.46 -22.67 -6.92
CA GLY A 73 3.97 -22.35 -8.26
C GLY A 73 2.52 -22.73 -8.53
N THR A 74 1.75 -23.14 -7.51
CA THR A 74 0.33 -23.52 -7.67
C THR A 74 -0.65 -22.35 -7.51
N LEU A 75 -0.19 -21.20 -7.00
CA LEU A 75 -1.02 -20.01 -6.80
C LEU A 75 -0.76 -18.96 -7.88
N GLU A 76 -1.83 -18.43 -8.46
CA GLU A 76 -1.79 -17.25 -9.30
C GLU A 76 -1.68 -16.00 -8.42
N ILE A 77 -0.65 -15.17 -8.67
CA ILE A 77 -0.32 -14.02 -7.82
C ILE A 77 -0.32 -12.74 -8.65
N LEU A 78 -1.03 -11.72 -8.14
CA LEU A 78 -0.95 -10.36 -8.63
C LEU A 78 -0.21 -9.50 -7.61
N VAL A 79 0.93 -8.93 -8.03
CA VAL A 79 1.62 -7.89 -7.27
C VAL A 79 1.29 -6.53 -7.89
N MET A 80 0.57 -5.71 -7.12
CA MET A 80 0.13 -4.37 -7.54
C MET A 80 0.53 -3.34 -6.49
N GLY A 81 0.95 -2.16 -6.95
CA GLY A 81 1.20 -1.00 -6.11
C GLY A 81 0.84 0.30 -6.81
N ALA A 82 1.01 1.43 -6.13
CA ALA A 82 0.63 2.74 -6.62
C ALA A 82 1.85 3.63 -6.88
N SER A 83 1.79 4.50 -7.90
CA SER A 83 2.93 5.36 -8.25
C SER A 83 3.19 6.50 -7.27
N ASN A 84 2.16 6.89 -6.51
CA ASN A 84 2.24 7.97 -5.53
C ASN A 84 2.11 7.40 -4.11
N ASP A 85 2.39 6.11 -3.94
CA ASP A 85 2.46 5.49 -2.62
C ASP A 85 3.65 6.08 -1.84
N PHE A 86 3.34 6.68 -0.70
CA PHE A 86 4.33 7.31 0.18
C PHE A 86 5.05 6.29 1.07
N ILE A 87 4.44 5.14 1.31
CA ILE A 87 4.90 4.11 2.25
C ILE A 87 5.73 3.06 1.52
N VAL A 88 5.23 2.55 0.39
CA VAL A 88 5.88 1.50 -0.41
C VAL A 88 6.30 2.10 -1.74
N ASP A 89 7.61 2.26 -1.93
CA ASP A 89 8.14 2.81 -3.17
C ASP A 89 8.17 1.78 -4.32
N ALA A 90 8.59 2.25 -5.50
CA ALA A 90 8.69 1.41 -6.68
C ALA A 90 9.70 0.27 -6.53
N GLU A 91 10.73 0.43 -5.69
CA GLU A 91 11.69 -0.64 -5.42
C GLU A 91 11.02 -1.72 -4.59
N GLY A 92 10.37 -1.38 -3.47
CA GLY A 92 9.64 -2.35 -2.64
C GLY A 92 8.57 -3.13 -3.42
N LEU A 93 7.88 -2.46 -4.35
CA LEU A 93 6.97 -3.12 -5.30
C LEU A 93 7.71 -4.13 -6.19
N SER A 94 8.86 -3.73 -6.75
CA SER A 94 9.68 -4.57 -7.63
C SER A 94 10.32 -5.75 -6.89
N GLU A 95 10.78 -5.55 -5.67
CA GLU A 95 11.32 -6.61 -4.80
C GLU A 95 10.25 -7.64 -4.46
N THR A 96 9.04 -7.19 -4.14
CA THR A 96 7.89 -8.06 -3.86
C THR A 96 7.53 -8.89 -5.09
N ALA A 97 7.49 -8.28 -6.28
CA ALA A 97 7.20 -8.99 -7.51
C ALA A 97 8.28 -10.02 -7.86
N ARG A 98 9.56 -9.67 -7.68
CA ARG A 98 10.70 -10.58 -7.85
C ARG A 98 10.64 -11.74 -6.85
N PHE A 99 10.24 -11.48 -5.60
CA PHE A 99 10.07 -12.51 -4.59
C PHE A 99 9.03 -13.55 -5.01
N TYR A 100 7.90 -13.12 -5.60
CA TYR A 100 6.86 -14.00 -6.13
C TYR A 100 7.07 -14.45 -7.60
N ASN A 101 8.19 -14.08 -8.23
CA ASN A 101 8.49 -14.36 -9.63
C ASN A 101 7.38 -13.92 -10.63
N VAL A 102 6.78 -12.75 -10.39
CA VAL A 102 5.76 -12.14 -11.25
C VAL A 102 6.19 -10.75 -11.71
N GLN A 103 5.47 -10.18 -12.68
CA GLN A 103 5.66 -8.78 -13.09
C GLN A 103 4.76 -7.86 -12.25
N PRO A 104 5.30 -6.76 -11.68
CA PRO A 104 4.49 -5.83 -10.91
C PRO A 104 3.58 -4.98 -11.81
N VAL A 105 2.42 -4.60 -11.28
CA VAL A 105 1.58 -3.54 -11.88
C VAL A 105 1.65 -2.28 -11.03
N CYS A 106 2.15 -1.19 -11.60
CA CYS A 106 2.19 0.12 -10.95
C CYS A 106 1.05 1.01 -11.48
N VAL A 107 0.04 1.24 -10.64
CA VAL A 107 -1.12 2.08 -10.98
C VAL A 107 -0.75 3.55 -10.87
N LYS A 108 -0.92 4.30 -11.97
CA LYS A 108 -0.48 5.70 -12.06
C LYS A 108 -1.49 6.68 -11.45
N GLY A 109 -0.97 7.60 -10.64
CA GLY A 109 -1.72 8.69 -10.04
C GLY A 109 -2.72 8.21 -8.99
N VAL A 110 -2.30 7.26 -8.15
CA VAL A 110 -3.06 6.74 -7.01
C VAL A 110 -2.09 6.66 -5.82
N ALA A 111 -2.59 6.89 -4.61
CA ALA A 111 -1.83 6.82 -3.36
C ALA A 111 -1.93 5.43 -2.68
N HIS A 112 -1.44 5.33 -1.45
CA HIS A 112 -1.27 4.08 -0.72
C HIS A 112 -2.60 3.33 -0.48
N ASP A 113 -3.60 4.00 0.10
CA ASP A 113 -4.91 3.41 0.40
C ASP A 113 -5.80 3.43 -0.86
N MET A 114 -5.31 2.81 -1.93
CA MET A 114 -5.90 2.80 -3.27
C MET A 114 -7.39 2.46 -3.28
N MET A 115 -7.85 1.55 -2.42
CA MET A 115 -9.26 1.14 -2.36
C MET A 115 -10.19 2.25 -1.84
N LEU A 116 -9.66 3.23 -1.11
CA LEU A 116 -10.39 4.35 -0.53
C LEU A 116 -10.04 5.69 -1.20
N ASP A 117 -9.11 5.68 -2.15
CA ASP A 117 -8.65 6.85 -2.87
C ASP A 117 -9.71 7.37 -3.87
N CYS A 118 -9.67 8.64 -4.22
CA CYS A 118 -10.54 9.25 -5.23
C CYS A 118 -10.40 8.65 -6.64
N SER A 119 -9.33 7.88 -6.90
CA SER A 119 -9.07 7.17 -8.16
C SER A 119 -9.10 5.64 -7.99
N TRP A 120 -9.82 5.12 -6.98
CA TRP A 120 -9.88 3.69 -6.65
C TRP A 120 -10.25 2.78 -7.82
N GLU A 121 -11.06 3.27 -8.76
CA GLU A 121 -11.53 2.52 -9.93
C GLU A 121 -10.36 2.03 -10.79
N LYS A 122 -9.23 2.77 -10.82
CA LYS A 122 -8.04 2.36 -11.56
C LYS A 122 -7.46 1.05 -11.00
N GLY A 123 -7.41 0.91 -9.69
CA GLY A 123 -6.98 -0.32 -9.02
C GLY A 123 -7.96 -1.45 -9.25
N ALA A 124 -9.25 -1.18 -9.04
CA ALA A 124 -10.32 -2.14 -9.25
C ALA A 124 -10.34 -2.71 -10.69
N ALA A 125 -10.12 -1.86 -11.71
CA ALA A 125 -10.07 -2.28 -13.10
C ALA A 125 -8.91 -3.25 -13.39
N ILE A 126 -7.75 -3.06 -12.75
CA ILE A 126 -6.63 -4.00 -12.90
C ILE A 126 -6.95 -5.34 -12.24
N ILE A 127 -7.53 -5.33 -11.03
CA ILE A 127 -7.94 -6.55 -10.34
C ILE A 127 -8.96 -7.32 -11.18
N LEU A 128 -9.98 -6.63 -11.70
CA LEU A 128 -11.01 -7.22 -12.56
C LEU A 128 -10.38 -7.83 -13.82
N SER A 129 -9.53 -7.07 -14.53
CA SER A 129 -8.84 -7.57 -15.73
C SER A 129 -7.94 -8.77 -15.45
N TRP A 130 -7.34 -8.84 -14.26
CA TRP A 130 -6.55 -9.99 -13.85
C TRP A 130 -7.44 -11.20 -13.59
N LEU A 131 -8.54 -11.05 -12.84
CA LEU A 131 -9.51 -12.11 -12.59
C LEU A 131 -10.12 -12.66 -13.89
N ASP A 132 -10.48 -11.80 -14.83
CA ASP A 132 -11.04 -12.20 -16.12
C ASP A 132 -10.07 -13.05 -16.95
N LYS A 133 -8.76 -12.87 -16.78
CA LYS A 133 -7.74 -13.70 -17.43
C LYS A 133 -7.57 -15.07 -16.78
N LEU A 134 -7.90 -15.18 -15.49
CA LEU A 134 -7.86 -16.43 -14.74
C LEU A 134 -9.14 -17.26 -14.90
N ALA A 135 -10.25 -16.61 -15.20
CA ALA A 135 -11.50 -17.30 -15.45
C ALA A 135 -11.33 -18.25 -16.66
N PRO A 136 -11.73 -19.54 -16.53
CA PRO A 136 -11.71 -20.45 -17.66
C PRO A 136 -12.59 -19.87 -18.77
N ARG A 137 -12.05 -19.76 -19.98
CA ARG A 137 -12.84 -19.36 -21.14
C ARG A 137 -14.01 -20.32 -21.26
N SER A 138 -15.22 -19.82 -21.09
CA SER A 138 -16.44 -20.55 -21.46
C SER A 138 -16.29 -20.92 -22.94
N ALA A 139 -16.25 -22.23 -23.21
CA ALA A 139 -16.30 -22.78 -24.56
C ALA A 139 -17.68 -22.55 -25.20
#